data_AF-A0A8S3WL34-F1
#
_entry.id   AF-A0A8S3WL34-F1
#
_cell.length_a   1.000
_cell.length_b   1.000
_cell.length_c   1.000
_cell.angle_alpha   90.00
_cell.angle_beta   90.00
_cell.angle_gamma   90.00
#
_symmetry.space_group_name_H-M   'P 1'
#
loop_
_entity.id
_entity.type
_entity.pdbx_description
1 polymer ?
#
loop_
_entity_poly.entity_id
_entity_poly.type
_entity_poly.pdbx_seq_one_letter_code
_entity_poly.pdbx_strand_id
1 'polypeptide(L)'
;MDKVTERLPTVSVDTSAMIDFENLTLADDTYAVLGDIDMLIGASLFSHLLLHNKVKGNSSHTAPYALETVLGYVIVGSAPIMDNISATSYCCMAVEPLESLVRKFWEMEEVNFPPIASPDDRLYEEIYIRTTVRVVI
;
A
#
# COMPACT_ATOMS: atom_id res chain seq x y z
N MET A 1 -5.15 14.24 6.61
CA MET A 1 -5.67 12.90 6.27
C MET A 1 -4.81 11.97 7.10
N ASP A 2 -5.33 11.51 8.24
CA ASP A 2 -4.45 11.12 9.36
C ASP A 2 -4.46 9.61 9.61
N LYS A 3 -5.09 8.83 8.71
CA LYS A 3 -5.20 7.37 8.80
C LYS A 3 -4.83 6.73 7.46
N VAL A 4 -3.78 5.91 7.47
CA VAL A 4 -3.21 5.29 6.26
C VAL A 4 -3.97 4.02 5.86
N THR A 5 -4.62 3.35 6.83
CA THR A 5 -5.32 2.07 6.60
C THR A 5 -6.67 2.02 7.31
N GLU A 6 -7.63 1.28 6.74
CA GLU A 6 -8.90 0.98 7.41
C GLU A 6 -8.77 -0.21 8.36
N ARG A 7 -9.86 -0.54 9.08
CA ARG A 7 -9.93 -1.76 9.87
C ARG A 7 -10.07 -2.97 8.97
N LEU A 8 -9.34 -4.04 9.28
CA LEU A 8 -9.31 -5.29 8.52
C LEU A 8 -9.68 -6.48 9.41
N PRO A 9 -10.20 -7.59 8.85
CA PRO A 9 -10.66 -7.69 7.47
C PRO A 9 -11.99 -6.93 7.27
N THR A 10 -12.18 -6.30 6.10
CA THR A 10 -13.44 -5.60 5.75
C THR A 10 -14.58 -6.54 5.39
N VAL A 11 -14.28 -7.83 5.23
CA VAL A 11 -15.19 -8.90 4.83
C VAL A 11 -14.99 -10.09 5.77
N SER A 12 -16.06 -10.81 6.09
CA SER A 12 -15.96 -12.01 6.92
C SER A 12 -15.15 -13.11 6.22
N VAL A 13 -14.11 -13.57 6.89
CA VAL A 13 -13.28 -14.71 6.45
C VAL A 13 -13.91 -16.01 6.92
N ASP A 14 -14.02 -17.00 6.02
CA ASP A 14 -14.45 -18.35 6.37
C ASP A 14 -13.30 -19.11 7.04
N THR A 15 -13.27 -19.11 8.36
CA THR A 15 -12.25 -19.80 9.16
C THR A 15 -12.33 -21.32 9.03
N SER A 16 -13.46 -21.90 8.62
CA SER A 16 -13.58 -23.35 8.41
C SER A 16 -12.75 -23.83 7.22
N ALA A 17 -12.56 -22.98 6.21
CA ALA A 17 -11.68 -23.23 5.07
C ALA A 17 -10.19 -23.05 5.40
N MET A 18 -9.87 -22.59 6.61
CA MET A 18 -8.51 -22.31 7.11
C MET A 18 -7.99 -23.38 8.07
N ILE A 19 -8.69 -24.53 8.20
CA ILE A 19 -8.35 -25.61 9.13
C ILE A 19 -6.92 -26.15 8.98
N ASP A 20 -6.35 -26.06 7.77
CA ASP A 20 -4.96 -26.46 7.49
C ASP A 20 -3.92 -25.65 8.29
N PHE A 21 -4.30 -24.50 8.84
CA PHE A 21 -3.42 -23.58 9.55
C PHE A 21 -3.65 -23.55 11.08
N GLU A 22 -4.61 -24.31 11.63
CA GLU A 22 -4.96 -24.28 13.06
C GLU A 22 -3.79 -24.66 13.99
N ASN A 23 -2.87 -25.49 13.50
CA ASN A 23 -1.71 -25.94 14.29
C ASN A 23 -0.49 -25.02 14.15
N LEU A 24 -0.60 -23.91 13.42
CA LEU A 24 0.47 -22.95 13.25
C LEU A 24 0.35 -21.84 14.30
N THR A 25 1.49 -21.39 14.84
CA THR A 25 1.53 -20.15 15.61
C THR A 25 1.45 -18.98 14.65
N LEU A 26 0.28 -18.37 14.52
CA LEU A 26 0.06 -17.21 13.65
C LEU A 26 0.69 -15.95 14.26
N ALA A 27 1.05 -15.01 13.40
CA ALA A 27 1.50 -13.69 13.85
C ALA A 27 0.35 -12.82 14.40
N ASP A 28 -0.88 -13.18 14.06
CA ASP A 28 -2.11 -12.55 14.51
C ASP A 28 -3.17 -13.64 14.75
N ASP A 29 -3.44 -13.95 16.01
CA ASP A 29 -4.45 -14.93 16.42
C ASP A 29 -5.89 -14.42 16.18
N THR A 30 -6.03 -13.12 15.92
CA THR A 30 -7.30 -12.44 15.65
C THR A 30 -7.48 -12.04 14.18
N TYR A 31 -6.72 -12.64 13.26
CA TYR A 31 -6.71 -12.28 11.83
C TYR A 31 -8.08 -12.27 11.13
N ALA A 32 -9.06 -13.03 11.65
CA ALA A 32 -10.42 -13.11 11.13
C ALA A 32 -11.40 -12.14 11.81
N VAL A 33 -10.94 -11.37 12.81
CA VAL A 33 -11.73 -10.42 13.59
C VAL A 33 -11.44 -9.01 13.08
N LEU A 34 -12.48 -8.21 12.88
CA LEU A 34 -12.34 -6.81 12.46
C LEU A 34 -11.57 -6.00 13.52
N GLY A 35 -10.39 -5.51 13.17
CA GLY A 35 -9.50 -4.76 14.05
C GLY A 35 -8.75 -3.64 13.33
N ASP A 36 -8.14 -2.74 14.11
CA ASP A 36 -7.19 -1.77 13.57
C ASP A 36 -5.84 -2.45 13.28
N ILE A 37 -5.05 -1.86 12.39
CA ILE A 37 -3.69 -2.36 12.11
C ILE A 37 -2.74 -1.81 13.18
N ASP A 38 -2.09 -2.70 13.92
CA ASP A 38 -1.15 -2.32 14.98
C ASP A 38 0.17 -1.74 14.43
N MET A 39 0.65 -2.26 13.30
CA MET A 39 1.94 -1.88 12.73
C MET A 39 1.99 -2.07 11.21
N LEU A 40 2.65 -1.14 10.51
CA LEU A 40 3.01 -1.26 9.10
C LEU A 40 4.46 -1.71 8.95
N ILE A 41 4.67 -2.81 8.22
CA ILE A 41 6.01 -3.35 7.94
C ILE A 41 6.45 -2.92 6.54
N GLY A 42 7.53 -2.14 6.46
CA GLY A 42 8.12 -1.74 5.19
C GLY A 42 8.78 -2.91 4.45
N ALA A 43 8.83 -2.83 3.11
CA ALA A 43 9.41 -3.87 2.26
C ALA A 43 10.91 -4.14 2.55
N SER A 44 11.65 -3.13 2.99
CA SER A 44 13.06 -3.26 3.40
C SER A 44 13.24 -4.15 4.63
N LEU A 45 12.23 -4.20 5.51
CA LEU A 45 12.25 -5.02 6.72
C LEU A 45 11.64 -6.39 6.48
N PHE A 46 10.58 -6.50 5.67
CA PHE A 46 9.84 -7.73 5.44
C PHE A 46 10.74 -8.92 5.04
N SER A 47 11.72 -8.69 4.17
CA SER A 47 12.67 -9.73 3.74
C SER A 47 13.53 -10.29 4.88
N HIS A 48 13.79 -9.51 5.92
CA HIS A 48 14.55 -9.93 7.11
C HIS A 48 13.68 -10.69 8.11
N LEU A 49 12.36 -10.54 8.04
CA LEU A 49 11.42 -11.24 8.93
C LEU A 49 11.07 -12.64 8.42
N LEU A 50 11.14 -12.87 7.11
CA LEU A 50 10.82 -14.14 6.47
C LEU A 50 11.79 -15.25 6.88
N LEU A 51 11.23 -16.40 7.22
CA LEU A 51 11.94 -17.63 7.51
C LEU A 51 11.76 -18.63 6.35
N HIS A 52 12.33 -19.83 6.51
CA HIS A 52 12.44 -20.81 5.41
C HIS A 52 11.15 -21.61 5.19
N ASN A 53 10.30 -21.74 6.21
CA ASN A 53 9.14 -22.60 6.14
C ASN A 53 7.97 -21.90 5.45
N LYS A 54 7.24 -22.70 4.68
CA LYS A 54 5.96 -22.33 4.10
C LYS A 54 5.03 -23.53 4.08
N VAL A 55 3.77 -23.29 4.39
CA VAL A 55 2.71 -24.32 4.37
C VAL A 55 1.68 -23.89 3.35
N LYS A 56 1.35 -24.77 2.41
CA LYS A 56 0.28 -24.53 1.44
C LYS A 56 -1.03 -25.08 1.99
N GLY A 57 -2.11 -24.31 1.93
CA GLY A 57 -3.44 -24.84 2.21
C GLY A 57 -3.82 -25.92 1.19
N ASN A 58 -4.56 -26.93 1.64
CA ASN A 58 -4.98 -28.07 0.82
C ASN A 58 -6.28 -27.75 0.05
N SER A 59 -6.96 -26.69 0.43
CA SER A 59 -8.23 -26.20 -0.13
C SER A 59 -8.08 -25.59 -1.53
N SER A 60 -8.10 -26.43 -2.57
CA SER A 60 -8.11 -26.05 -4.00
C SER A 60 -6.83 -25.39 -4.54
N HIS A 61 -6.79 -25.14 -5.86
CA HIS A 61 -5.65 -24.50 -6.52
C HIS A 61 -5.41 -23.04 -6.07
N THR A 62 -6.41 -22.38 -5.48
CA THR A 62 -6.33 -21.00 -5.00
C THR A 62 -6.09 -20.90 -3.49
N ALA A 63 -5.71 -22.00 -2.84
CA ALA A 63 -5.43 -22.02 -1.42
C ALA A 63 -4.33 -21.00 -1.04
N PRO A 64 -4.49 -20.30 0.09
CA PRO A 64 -3.45 -19.42 0.59
C PRO A 64 -2.24 -20.22 1.08
N TYR A 65 -1.14 -19.51 1.31
CA TYR A 65 0.06 -20.02 1.94
C TYR A 65 0.23 -19.39 3.32
N ALA A 66 0.69 -20.17 4.28
CA ALA A 66 1.28 -19.66 5.50
C ALA A 66 2.79 -19.52 5.30
N LEU A 67 3.32 -18.31 5.42
CA LEU A 67 4.75 -18.04 5.39
C LEU A 67 5.24 -17.87 6.82
N GLU A 68 6.28 -18.60 7.20
CA GLU A 68 6.87 -18.44 8.51
C GLU A 68 7.65 -17.12 8.58
N THR A 69 7.43 -16.35 9.65
CA THR A 69 8.22 -15.17 9.97
C THR A 69 8.67 -15.22 11.42
N VAL A 70 9.60 -14.35 11.80
CA VAL A 70 10.01 -14.17 13.21
C VAL A 70 8.86 -13.73 14.13
N LEU A 71 7.75 -13.20 13.59
CA LEU A 71 6.56 -12.81 14.35
C LEU A 71 5.53 -13.95 14.50
N GLY A 72 5.75 -15.09 13.82
CA GLY A 72 4.75 -16.14 13.61
C GLY A 72 4.42 -16.32 12.13
N TYR A 73 3.53 -17.25 11.83
CA TYR A 73 3.07 -17.50 10.46
C TYR A 73 2.12 -16.40 9.99
N VAL A 74 2.37 -15.87 8.79
CA VAL A 74 1.47 -14.94 8.12
C VAL A 74 0.77 -15.65 6.97
N ILE A 75 -0.55 -15.50 6.87
CA ILE A 75 -1.33 -16.06 5.77
C ILE A 75 -1.30 -15.08 4.60
N VAL A 76 -0.94 -15.56 3.41
CA VAL A 76 -0.87 -14.78 2.17
C VAL A 76 -1.58 -15.52 1.03
N GLY A 77 -2.29 -14.75 0.20
CA GLY A 77 -3.04 -15.27 -0.94
C GLY A 77 -4.52 -14.90 -0.86
N SER A 78 -5.35 -15.62 -1.63
CA SER A 78 -6.80 -15.42 -1.60
C SER A 78 -7.37 -15.91 -0.27
N ALA A 79 -7.95 -15.00 0.49
CA ALA A 79 -8.73 -15.35 1.67
C ALA A 79 -10.06 -16.02 1.23
N PRO A 80 -10.48 -17.11 1.89
CA PRO A 80 -11.81 -17.64 1.71
C PRO A 80 -12.81 -16.68 2.35
N ILE A 81 -13.64 -16.02 1.55
CA ILE A 81 -14.66 -15.08 2.02
C ILE A 81 -16.01 -15.78 2.13
N MET A 82 -16.76 -15.53 3.22
CA MET A 82 -18.08 -16.16 3.41
C MET A 82 -19.14 -15.61 2.46
N ASP A 83 -18.99 -14.35 2.06
CA ASP A 83 -19.92 -13.67 1.16
C ASP A 83 -19.38 -13.65 -0.27
N ASN A 84 -20.23 -14.00 -1.24
CA ASN A 84 -19.97 -13.73 -2.66
C ASN A 84 -20.08 -12.22 -2.92
N ILE A 85 -19.11 -11.45 -2.43
CA ILE A 85 -19.00 -10.04 -2.76
C ILE A 85 -18.58 -9.99 -4.22
N SER A 86 -19.49 -9.51 -5.07
CA SER A 86 -19.15 -9.14 -6.44
C SER A 86 -18.06 -8.06 -6.37
N ALA A 87 -16.81 -8.45 -6.64
CA ALA A 87 -15.70 -7.53 -6.66
C ALA A 87 -15.99 -6.48 -7.73
N THR A 88 -16.29 -5.25 -7.28
CA THR A 88 -16.51 -4.13 -8.17
C THR A 88 -15.15 -3.64 -8.64
N SER A 89 -14.70 -4.15 -9.78
CA SER A 89 -13.50 -3.66 -10.43
C SER A 89 -13.82 -2.32 -11.10
N TYR A 90 -13.32 -1.24 -10.51
CA TYR A 90 -13.40 0.08 -11.12
C TYR A 90 -12.23 0.24 -12.09
N CYS A 91 -12.49 0.12 -13.39
CA CYS A 91 -11.54 0.50 -14.42
C CYS A 91 -11.68 2.00 -14.69
N CYS A 92 -10.85 2.81 -14.07
CA CYS A 92 -10.77 4.24 -14.37
C CYS A 92 -9.93 4.43 -15.64
N MET A 93 -10.60 4.44 -16.79
CA MET A 93 -9.97 4.87 -18.03
C MET A 93 -9.94 6.40 -18.05
N ALA A 94 -8.76 7.00 -18.10
CA ALA A 94 -8.63 8.43 -18.31
C ALA A 94 -9.16 8.75 -19.73
N VAL A 95 -10.23 9.55 -19.79
CA VAL A 95 -10.77 10.05 -21.07
C VAL A 95 -9.84 11.12 -21.66
N GLU A 96 -9.07 11.78 -20.80
CA GLU A 96 -8.06 12.77 -21.17
C GLU A 96 -6.67 12.11 -21.32
N PRO A 97 -5.80 12.65 -22.19
CA PRO A 97 -4.40 12.23 -22.25
C PRO A 97 -3.73 12.32 -20.88
N LEU A 98 -2.92 11.31 -20.53
CA LEU A 98 -2.22 11.24 -19.24
C LEU A 98 -1.47 12.53 -18.89
N GLU A 99 -0.81 13.14 -19.87
CA GLU A 99 -0.09 14.41 -19.72
C GLU A 99 -0.99 15.55 -19.22
N SER A 100 -2.22 15.64 -19.72
CA SER A 100 -3.18 16.64 -19.28
C SER A 100 -3.65 16.41 -17.85
N LEU A 101 -3.82 15.14 -17.48
CA LEU A 101 -4.23 14.77 -16.11
C LEU A 101 -3.11 15.05 -15.10
N VAL A 102 -1.88 14.66 -15.42
CA VAL A 102 -0.70 14.91 -14.60
C VAL A 102 -0.47 16.42 -14.43
N ARG A 103 -0.61 17.21 -15.51
CA ARG A 103 -0.52 18.67 -15.42
C ARG A 103 -1.58 19.27 -14.48
N LYS A 104 -2.85 18.89 -14.64
CA LYS A 104 -3.93 19.39 -13.78
C LYS A 104 -3.72 19.01 -12.31
N PHE A 105 -3.16 17.83 -12.06
CA PHE A 105 -2.78 17.40 -10.72
C PHE A 105 -1.74 18.34 -10.11
N TRP A 106 -0.65 18.63 -10.84
CA TRP A 106 0.39 19.56 -10.39
C TRP A 106 -0.13 21.00 -10.19
N GLU A 107 -1.00 21.49 -11.09
CA GLU A 107 -1.63 22.80 -10.97
C GLU A 107 -2.55 22.91 -9.73
N MET A 108 -3.20 21.81 -9.33
CA MET A 108 -4.02 21.78 -8.12
C MET A 108 -3.20 21.69 -6.82
N GLU A 109 -2.06 20.99 -6.84
CA GLU A 109 -1.15 20.94 -5.69
C GLU A 109 -0.32 22.22 -5.52
N GLU A 110 -0.11 22.99 -6.58
CA GLU A 110 0.55 24.29 -6.48
C GLU A 110 -0.30 25.28 -5.68
N VAL A 111 0.14 25.53 -4.44
CA VAL A 111 -0.44 26.58 -3.62
C VAL A 111 0.02 27.92 -4.16
N ASN A 112 -0.92 28.71 -4.70
CA ASN A 112 -0.72 30.10 -5.11
C ASN A 112 -0.46 31.01 -3.89
N PHE A 113 0.70 30.87 -3.25
CA PHE A 113 1.21 31.93 -2.41
C PHE A 113 1.90 32.96 -3.30
N PRO A 114 1.60 34.26 -3.18
CA PRO A 114 2.52 35.26 -3.70
C PRO A 114 3.88 35.01 -3.03
N PRO A 115 4.98 34.96 -3.78
CA PRO A 115 6.28 34.69 -3.18
C PRO A 115 6.54 35.76 -2.12
N ILE A 116 6.62 35.35 -0.86
CA ILE A 116 7.25 36.17 0.18
C ILE A 116 8.75 36.09 -0.13
N ALA A 117 9.18 36.83 -1.15
CA ALA A 117 10.58 36.88 -1.53
C ALA A 117 11.32 37.62 -0.42
N SER A 118 11.96 36.87 0.47
CA SER A 118 12.93 37.44 1.38
C SER A 118 14.05 38.12 0.55
N PRO A 119 14.78 39.08 1.12
CA PRO A 119 15.92 39.69 0.43
C PRO A 119 16.93 38.65 -0.09
N ASP A 120 17.08 37.54 0.63
CA ASP A 120 17.96 36.44 0.27
C ASP A 120 17.41 35.65 -0.93
N ASP A 121 16.10 35.38 -0.99
CA ASP A 121 15.48 34.68 -2.13
C ASP A 121 15.71 35.44 -3.45
N ARG A 122 15.63 36.77 -3.42
CA ARG A 122 15.92 37.62 -4.60
C ARG A 122 17.37 37.52 -5.03
N LEU A 123 18.30 37.46 -4.08
CA LEU A 123 19.73 37.32 -4.36
C LEU A 123 20.01 35.97 -5.02
N TYR A 124 19.42 34.89 -4.52
CA TYR A 124 19.58 33.55 -5.09
C TYR A 124 18.98 33.45 -6.50
N GLU A 125 17.82 34.08 -6.73
CA GLU A 125 17.17 34.12 -8.04
C GLU A 125 18.00 34.92 -9.06
N GLU A 126 18.56 36.08 -8.68
CA GLU A 126 19.49 36.84 -9.52
C GLU A 126 20.74 36.04 -9.88
N ILE A 127 21.32 35.32 -8.92
CA ILE A 127 22.48 34.46 -9.18
C ILE A 127 22.10 33.39 -10.19
N TYR A 128 20.98 32.68 -9.97
CA TYR A 128 20.52 31.62 -10.86
C TYR A 128 20.26 32.12 -12.29
N ILE A 129 19.56 33.25 -12.46
CA ILE A 129 19.32 33.86 -13.78
C ILE A 129 20.63 34.23 -14.46
N ARG A 130 21.61 34.74 -13.71
CA ARG A 130 22.89 35.18 -14.26
C ARG A 130 23.82 34.02 -14.65
N THR A 131 23.80 32.93 -13.88
CA THR A 131 24.78 31.83 -14.06
C THR A 131 24.23 30.62 -14.80
N THR A 132 22.91 30.48 -14.91
CA THR A 132 22.29 29.30 -15.51
C THR A 132 21.70 29.64 -16.88
N VAL A 133 22.22 29.00 -17.92
CA VAL A 133 21.62 29.01 -19.26
C VAL A 133 20.92 27.67 -19.51
N ARG A 134 19.62 27.72 -19.82
CA ARG A 134 18.86 26.53 -20.21
C ARG A 134 19.28 26.14 -21.62
N VAL A 135 20.06 25.06 -21.73
CA VAL A 135 20.41 24.48 -23.03
C VAL A 135 19.24 23.61 -23.47
N VAL A 136 18.52 24.05 -24.50
CA VAL A 136 17.54 23.20 -25.19
C VAL A 136 18.32 22.42 -26.25
N ILE A 137 18.35 21.10 -26.10
CA ILE A 137 18.96 20.15 -27.05
C ILE A 137 17.85 19.58 -27.94
#